data_AF-A0A6P3FJ78-F1
#
_entry.id   AF-A0A6P3FJ78-F1
#
_cell.length_a   1.000
_cell.length_b   1.000
_cell.length_c   1.000
_cell.angle_alpha   90.00
_cell.angle_beta   90.00
_cell.angle_gamma   90.00
#
_symmetry.space_group_name_H-M   'P 1'
#
loop_
_entity.id
_entity.type
_entity.pdbx_description
1 polymer ?
#
loop_
_entity_poly.entity_id
_entity_poly.type
_entity_poly.pdbx_seq_one_letter_code
_entity_poly.pdbx_strand_id
1 'polypeptide(L)'
;MKSKLTAKTEVPLRRSERFPNAGKSSLLSQISHAKPEIANYAFTTVKPELGKIMYDDFNQISAADLPGLIEGAHMNKGMGHKFLKHIERTRQLLFVVDICGFQLSSRTKYRTAFETIILLTKELELYKEELQMKPALLAVNKMDLPNALDKFHELMSHLQNPKAFLHLFEKNTIPERTVEFQHIIPISAVTGEGVEELKNCIRKSIDGHANQESEEYHKKQLLNLWISDSVPYSEPPLKHAVTSPRKDII
;
A
#
# COMPACT_ATOMS: atom_id res chain seq x y z
N MET A 1 45.63 -49.99 -15.75
CA MET A 1 46.08 -48.59 -15.76
C MET A 1 45.67 -47.92 -17.05
N LYS A 2 44.68 -47.02 -17.00
CA LYS A 2 44.50 -45.78 -17.80
C LYS A 2 43.04 -45.34 -17.65
N SER A 3 42.85 -44.34 -16.81
CA SER A 3 41.60 -43.62 -16.57
C SER A 3 41.67 -42.23 -17.22
N LYS A 4 40.49 -41.60 -17.39
CA LYS A 4 40.24 -40.21 -17.81
C LYS A 4 40.32 -39.99 -19.34
N LEU A 5 39.45 -39.21 -19.99
CA LEU A 5 38.51 -38.19 -19.53
C LEU A 5 37.42 -38.02 -20.62
N THR A 6 36.15 -38.30 -20.32
CA THR A 6 35.02 -37.87 -21.16
C THR A 6 34.75 -36.40 -20.87
N ALA A 7 34.97 -35.53 -21.86
CA ALA A 7 34.59 -34.13 -21.79
C ALA A 7 33.06 -34.03 -21.74
N LYS A 8 32.52 -33.67 -20.57
CA LYS A 8 31.15 -33.19 -20.45
C LYS A 8 31.12 -31.77 -20.98
N THR A 9 30.41 -31.57 -22.08
CA THR A 9 30.03 -30.25 -22.58
C THR A 9 29.14 -29.59 -21.53
N GLU A 10 29.70 -28.69 -20.73
CA GLU A 10 28.90 -27.81 -19.87
C GLU A 10 28.14 -26.83 -20.76
N VAL A 11 26.82 -27.00 -20.81
CA VAL A 11 25.91 -26.00 -21.36
C VAL A 11 25.92 -24.81 -20.39
N PRO A 12 26.26 -23.58 -20.83
CA PRO A 12 26.26 -22.45 -19.93
C PRO A 12 24.80 -22.13 -19.54
N LEU A 13 24.50 -22.28 -18.26
CA LEU A 13 23.29 -21.73 -17.64
C LEU A 13 23.29 -20.22 -17.88
N ARG A 14 22.55 -19.77 -18.90
CA ARG A 14 22.13 -18.37 -19.03
C ARG A 14 21.25 -18.04 -17.82
N ARG A 15 21.86 -17.66 -16.69
CA ARG A 15 21.16 -16.92 -15.64
C ARG A 15 20.66 -15.65 -16.30
N SER A 16 19.36 -15.61 -16.60
CA SER A 16 18.70 -14.38 -17.01
C SER A 16 19.00 -13.32 -15.96
N GLU A 17 19.68 -12.26 -16.34
CA GLU A 17 19.95 -11.07 -15.53
C GLU A 17 18.64 -10.29 -15.23
N ARG A 18 17.60 -10.97 -14.76
CA ARG A 18 16.46 -10.30 -14.13
C ARG A 18 16.88 -9.95 -12.71
N PHE A 19 17.19 -8.68 -12.49
CA PHE A 19 17.34 -8.13 -11.15
C PHE A 19 16.12 -8.51 -10.30
N PRO A 20 16.32 -8.93 -9.03
CA PRO A 20 15.22 -9.37 -8.18
C PRO A 20 14.20 -8.24 -8.07
N ASN A 21 12.97 -8.48 -8.52
CA ASN A 21 11.85 -7.57 -8.31
C ASN A 21 10.99 -8.09 -7.16
N ALA A 22 10.22 -7.21 -6.51
CA ALA A 22 9.31 -7.63 -5.45
C ALA A 22 8.13 -8.50 -5.95
N GLY A 23 7.96 -8.66 -7.27
CA GLY A 23 6.88 -9.46 -7.86
C GLY A 23 5.50 -8.78 -7.87
N LYS A 24 5.42 -7.44 -7.85
CA LYS A 24 4.16 -6.67 -7.82
C LYS A 24 3.21 -7.00 -8.97
N SER A 25 3.65 -6.90 -10.23
CA SER A 25 2.81 -7.24 -11.39
C SER A 25 2.40 -8.72 -11.41
N SER A 26 3.28 -9.64 -10.97
CA SER A 26 2.95 -11.06 -10.81
C SER A 26 1.84 -11.26 -9.77
N LEU A 27 1.96 -10.59 -8.62
CA LEU A 27 0.94 -10.62 -7.58
C LEU A 27 -0.38 -10.02 -8.06
N LEU A 28 -0.34 -8.86 -8.71
CA LEU A 28 -1.52 -8.19 -9.26
C LEU A 28 -2.25 -9.09 -10.26
N SER A 29 -1.50 -9.81 -11.09
CA SER A 29 -2.04 -10.78 -12.04
C SER A 29 -2.70 -11.97 -11.31
N GLN A 30 -2.12 -12.42 -10.19
CA GLN A 30 -2.69 -13.56 -9.44
C GLN A 30 -3.90 -13.21 -8.59
N ILE A 31 -3.95 -12.02 -8.01
CA ILE A 31 -5.13 -11.59 -7.23
C ILE A 31 -6.28 -11.13 -8.14
N SER A 32 -5.99 -10.81 -9.40
CA SER A 32 -7.02 -10.31 -10.31
C SER A 32 -7.69 -11.43 -11.10
N HIS A 33 -9.03 -11.44 -11.06
CA HIS A 33 -9.81 -12.35 -11.89
C HIS A 33 -9.84 -11.95 -13.38
N ALA A 34 -9.45 -10.72 -13.72
CA ALA A 34 -9.33 -10.22 -15.08
C ALA A 34 -7.87 -9.92 -15.40
N LYS A 35 -7.49 -9.94 -16.70
CA LYS A 35 -6.16 -9.45 -17.09
C LYS A 35 -6.01 -8.01 -16.60
N PRO A 36 -4.92 -7.66 -15.88
CA PRO A 36 -4.73 -6.29 -15.43
C PRO A 36 -4.84 -5.32 -16.61
N GLU A 37 -5.71 -4.34 -16.48
CA GLU A 37 -5.94 -3.33 -17.52
C GLU A 37 -5.00 -2.15 -17.28
N ILE A 38 -4.43 -1.62 -18.36
CA ILE A 38 -3.61 -0.42 -18.31
C ILE A 38 -4.55 0.77 -18.17
N ALA A 39 -4.48 1.47 -17.03
CA ALA A 39 -5.32 2.62 -16.79
C ALA A 39 -4.82 3.86 -17.54
N ASN A 40 -5.70 4.47 -18.32
CA ASN A 40 -5.44 5.75 -18.98
C ASN A 40 -5.76 6.91 -18.03
N TYR A 41 -5.02 7.06 -16.94
CA TYR A 41 -5.07 8.29 -16.16
C TYR A 41 -4.43 9.40 -17.01
N ALA A 42 -5.23 10.40 -17.40
CA ALA A 42 -4.92 11.40 -18.44
C ALA A 42 -3.63 12.23 -18.21
N PHE A 43 -2.95 12.04 -17.08
CA PHE A 43 -1.81 12.84 -16.64
C PHE A 43 -0.65 12.01 -16.05
N THR A 44 -0.65 10.68 -16.22
CA THR A 44 0.43 9.81 -15.76
C THR A 44 1.36 9.46 -16.92
N THR A 45 2.66 9.68 -16.77
CA THR A 45 3.69 9.29 -17.75
C THR A 45 3.94 7.79 -17.76
N VAL A 46 3.72 7.12 -16.63
CA VAL A 46 3.66 5.65 -16.51
C VAL A 46 2.22 5.28 -16.17
N LYS A 47 1.58 4.50 -17.04
CA LYS A 47 0.20 4.04 -16.82
C LYS A 47 0.22 2.92 -15.76
N PRO A 48 -0.46 3.08 -14.61
CA PRO A 48 -0.50 2.02 -13.62
C PRO A 48 -1.33 0.84 -14.12
N GLU A 49 -0.92 -0.36 -13.75
CA GLU A 49 -1.71 -1.58 -13.97
C GLU A 49 -2.80 -1.65 -12.90
N LEU A 50 -4.05 -1.85 -13.34
CA LEU A 50 -5.21 -2.04 -12.45
C LEU A 50 -5.65 -3.50 -12.48
N GLY A 51 -5.80 -4.09 -11.30
CA GLY A 51 -6.43 -5.39 -11.09
C GLY A 51 -7.75 -5.24 -10.34
N LYS A 52 -8.69 -6.14 -10.61
CA LYS A 52 -9.91 -6.31 -9.82
C LYS A 52 -9.88 -7.63 -9.07
N ILE A 53 -9.97 -7.57 -7.75
CA ILE A 53 -10.17 -8.72 -6.87
C ILE A 53 -11.68 -8.92 -6.75
N MET A 54 -12.16 -10.10 -7.15
CA MET A 54 -13.56 -10.49 -6.97
C MET A 54 -13.67 -11.47 -5.81
N TYR A 55 -14.72 -11.32 -5.02
CA TYR A 55 -15.07 -12.21 -3.92
C TYR A 55 -16.33 -13.00 -4.26
N ASP A 56 -16.56 -14.11 -3.54
CA ASP A 56 -17.67 -15.02 -3.79
C ASP A 56 -19.06 -14.37 -3.61
N ASP A 57 -19.13 -13.29 -2.82
CA ASP A 57 -20.33 -12.49 -2.60
C ASP A 57 -20.47 -11.33 -3.60
N PHE A 58 -19.78 -11.42 -4.75
CA PHE A 58 -19.77 -10.44 -5.84
C PHE A 58 -19.20 -9.06 -5.48
N ASN A 59 -18.68 -8.89 -4.26
CA ASN A 59 -17.93 -7.70 -3.91
C ASN A 59 -16.64 -7.59 -4.74
N GLN A 60 -16.26 -6.36 -5.07
CA GLN A 60 -15.08 -6.08 -5.89
C GLN A 60 -14.20 -5.03 -5.24
N ILE A 61 -12.90 -5.30 -5.22
CA ILE A 61 -11.87 -4.36 -4.76
C ILE A 61 -10.89 -4.12 -5.91
N SER A 62 -10.70 -2.85 -6.26
CA SER A 62 -9.70 -2.44 -7.24
C SER A 62 -8.34 -2.32 -6.57
N ALA A 63 -7.33 -2.97 -7.15
CA ALA A 63 -5.93 -2.84 -6.79
C ALA A 63 -5.19 -2.13 -7.93
N ALA A 64 -4.24 -1.27 -7.58
CA ALA A 64 -3.40 -0.55 -8.54
C ALA A 64 -1.93 -0.75 -8.17
N ASP A 65 -1.07 -1.05 -9.15
CA ASP A 65 0.38 -0.98 -8.91
C ASP A 65 0.82 0.49 -8.87
N LEU A 66 1.71 0.80 -7.93
CA LEU A 66 2.33 2.11 -7.78
C LEU A 66 3.73 2.06 -8.44
N PRO A 67 3.90 2.57 -9.68
CA PRO A 67 5.21 2.64 -10.31
C PRO A 67 6.08 3.67 -9.58
N GLY A 68 7.30 3.27 -9.26
CA GLY A 68 8.36 4.17 -8.81
C GLY A 68 8.19 4.71 -7.39
N LEU A 69 8.18 3.83 -6.37
CA LEU A 69 8.45 4.22 -4.98
C LEU A 69 9.85 3.75 -4.52
N ILE A 70 10.82 3.61 -5.43
CA ILE A 70 12.20 3.30 -5.05
C ILE A 70 13.16 4.06 -5.97
N GLU A 71 14.09 4.79 -5.36
CA GLU A 71 15.21 5.56 -5.93
C GLU A 71 14.82 6.57 -7.04
N GLY A 72 14.73 7.85 -6.66
CA GLY A 72 14.66 8.98 -7.58
C GLY A 72 13.25 9.43 -7.98
N ALA A 73 12.18 8.82 -7.45
CA ALA A 73 10.82 9.27 -7.73
C ALA A 73 10.51 10.64 -7.11
N HIS A 74 11.05 10.94 -5.92
CA HIS A 74 11.01 12.28 -5.32
C HIS A 74 11.80 13.34 -6.15
N MET A 75 12.77 12.92 -6.96
CA MET A 75 13.57 13.81 -7.83
C MET A 75 12.92 14.10 -9.19
N ASN A 76 11.89 13.35 -9.59
CA ASN A 76 11.14 13.61 -10.82
C ASN A 76 10.19 14.80 -10.65
N LYS A 77 10.78 16.00 -10.66
CA LYS A 77 10.16 17.32 -10.73
C LYS A 77 9.15 17.39 -11.89
N GLY A 78 7.89 17.04 -11.63
CA GLY A 78 6.77 17.28 -12.55
C GLY A 78 5.75 16.14 -12.69
N MET A 79 6.11 14.89 -12.35
CA MET A 79 5.21 13.73 -12.54
C MET A 79 4.65 13.17 -11.22
N GLY A 80 5.37 13.33 -10.10
CA GLY A 80 5.00 12.74 -8.81
C GLY A 80 3.69 13.31 -8.21
N HIS A 81 3.48 14.62 -8.25
CA HIS A 81 2.39 15.25 -7.49
C HIS A 81 0.98 14.82 -7.93
N LYS A 82 0.76 14.50 -9.22
CA LYS A 82 -0.55 14.08 -9.75
C LYS A 82 -0.77 12.56 -9.70
N PHE A 83 0.28 11.75 -9.91
CA PHE A 83 0.20 10.29 -9.74
C PHE A 83 -0.10 9.94 -8.28
N LEU A 84 0.63 10.57 -7.36
CA LEU A 84 0.53 10.30 -5.94
C LEU A 84 -0.79 10.84 -5.32
N LYS A 85 -1.47 11.81 -5.97
CA LYS A 85 -2.87 12.19 -5.66
C LYS A 85 -3.88 11.03 -5.83
N HIS A 86 -3.52 9.98 -6.56
CA HIS A 86 -4.33 8.75 -6.64
C HIS A 86 -4.09 7.86 -5.41
N ILE A 87 -2.88 7.84 -4.85
CA ILE A 87 -2.59 7.18 -3.57
C ILE A 87 -3.39 7.84 -2.46
N GLU A 88 -3.57 9.16 -2.47
CA GLU A 88 -4.43 9.83 -1.50
C GLU A 88 -5.87 9.29 -1.49
N ARG A 89 -6.36 8.78 -2.63
CA ARG A 89 -7.71 8.21 -2.76
C ARG A 89 -7.79 6.71 -2.46
N THR A 90 -6.67 6.02 -2.25
CA THR A 90 -6.72 4.61 -1.85
C THR A 90 -7.15 4.49 -0.39
N ARG A 91 -7.97 3.49 -0.08
CA ARG A 91 -8.40 3.22 1.30
C ARG A 91 -7.33 2.51 2.12
N GLN A 92 -6.43 1.79 1.46
CA GLN A 92 -5.46 0.91 2.07
C GLN A 92 -4.19 0.85 1.21
N LEU A 93 -3.05 0.60 1.84
CA LEU A 93 -1.77 0.33 1.22
C LEU A 93 -1.42 -1.16 1.35
N LEU A 94 -0.87 -1.74 0.28
CA LEU A 94 -0.28 -3.08 0.29
C LEU A 94 1.21 -2.96 -0.01
N PHE A 95 2.04 -3.20 0.99
CA PHE A 95 3.48 -3.31 0.81
C PHE A 95 3.80 -4.69 0.28
N VAL A 96 4.57 -4.76 -0.80
CA VAL A 96 5.02 -6.03 -1.37
C VAL A 96 6.54 -6.04 -1.35
N VAL A 97 7.13 -6.98 -0.62
CA VAL A 97 8.58 -7.10 -0.45
C VAL A 97 9.07 -8.48 -0.85
N ASP A 98 10.28 -8.55 -1.40
CA ASP A 98 10.97 -9.82 -1.66
C ASP A 98 11.64 -10.30 -0.37
N ILE A 99 11.30 -11.49 0.12
CA ILE A 99 11.91 -12.06 1.32
C ILE A 99 13.42 -12.26 1.16
N CYS A 100 13.88 -12.49 -0.06
CA CYS A 100 15.30 -12.64 -0.37
C CYS A 100 16.02 -11.30 -0.56
N GLY A 101 15.34 -10.17 -0.31
CA GLY A 101 15.91 -8.84 -0.48
C GLY A 101 15.91 -8.36 -1.93
N PHE A 102 16.42 -7.15 -2.11
CA PHE A 102 16.37 -6.43 -3.37
C PHE A 102 17.73 -5.81 -3.71
N GLN A 103 18.10 -5.89 -4.98
CA GLN A 103 19.27 -5.21 -5.53
C GLN A 103 18.96 -4.78 -6.96
N LEU A 104 18.97 -3.47 -7.23
CA LEU A 104 18.57 -2.91 -8.52
C LEU A 104 19.61 -3.16 -9.62
N SER A 105 20.90 -3.13 -9.26
CA SER A 105 22.02 -3.44 -10.14
C SER A 105 23.21 -3.98 -9.36
N SER A 106 24.19 -4.58 -10.05
CA SER A 106 25.46 -5.01 -9.45
C SER A 106 26.24 -3.89 -8.76
N ARG A 107 25.91 -2.63 -9.05
CA ARG A 107 26.53 -1.43 -8.46
C ARG A 107 25.75 -0.85 -7.28
N THR A 108 24.51 -1.29 -7.06
CA THR A 108 23.69 -0.83 -5.92
C THR A 108 23.87 -1.76 -4.73
N LYS A 109 23.80 -1.21 -3.51
CA LYS A 109 23.84 -2.00 -2.27
C LYS A 109 22.65 -2.99 -2.25
N TYR A 110 22.93 -4.24 -1.87
CA TYR A 110 21.87 -5.20 -1.55
C TYR A 110 21.09 -4.72 -0.33
N ARG A 111 19.77 -4.84 -0.38
CA ARG A 111 18.87 -4.45 0.70
C ARG A 111 18.05 -5.64 1.16
N THR A 112 17.98 -5.85 2.45
CA THR A 112 17.07 -6.83 3.07
C THR A 112 15.61 -6.43 2.89
N ALA A 113 14.68 -7.36 3.15
CA ALA A 113 13.25 -7.07 3.18
C ALA A 113 12.93 -5.94 4.18
N PHE A 114 13.55 -5.98 5.36
CA PHE A 114 13.37 -4.95 6.38
C PHE A 114 13.89 -3.57 5.92
N GLU A 115 15.11 -3.50 5.37
CA GLU A 115 15.64 -2.26 4.81
C GLU A 115 14.74 -1.68 3.71
N THR A 116 14.15 -2.56 2.89
CA THR A 116 13.19 -2.16 1.85
C THR A 116 11.93 -1.53 2.46
N ILE A 117 11.38 -2.10 3.53
CA ILE A 117 10.21 -1.55 4.23
C ILE A 117 10.51 -0.15 4.79
N ILE A 118 11.67 0.02 5.42
CA ILE A 118 12.09 1.32 5.99
C ILE A 118 12.21 2.38 4.90
N LEU A 119 12.83 2.05 3.76
CA LEU A 119 12.97 2.98 2.64
C LEU A 119 11.62 3.32 2.00
N LEU A 120 10.74 2.34 1.80
CA LEU A 120 9.38 2.58 1.29
C LEU A 120 8.60 3.49 2.24
N THR A 121 8.75 3.29 3.56
CA THR A 121 8.12 4.13 4.58
C THR A 121 8.64 5.56 4.52
N LYS A 122 9.96 5.74 4.39
CA LYS A 122 10.56 7.07 4.25
C LYS A 122 10.10 7.77 2.99
N GLU A 123 9.94 7.03 1.90
CA GLU A 123 9.47 7.61 0.64
C GLU A 123 8.03 8.08 0.72
N LEU A 124 7.15 7.33 1.39
CA LEU A 124 5.79 7.78 1.70
C LEU A 124 5.81 9.04 2.57
N GLU A 125 6.71 9.12 3.56
CA GLU A 125 6.90 10.31 4.42
C GLU A 125 7.24 11.56 3.62
N LEU A 126 8.28 11.45 2.80
CA LEU A 126 8.82 12.55 2.01
C LEU A 126 7.80 13.05 0.99
N TYR A 127 6.86 12.20 0.60
CA TYR A 127 5.73 12.62 -0.20
C TYR A 127 4.65 13.32 0.64
N LYS A 128 4.12 12.63 1.65
CA LYS A 128 3.07 13.14 2.55
C LYS A 128 2.99 12.27 3.81
N GLU A 129 3.29 12.87 4.96
CA GLU A 129 3.30 12.21 6.27
C GLU A 129 1.99 11.44 6.56
N GLU A 130 0.83 12.01 6.19
CA GLU A 130 -0.49 11.39 6.38
C GLU A 130 -0.64 10.02 5.69
N LEU A 131 0.13 9.71 4.63
CA LEU A 131 0.04 8.41 3.98
C LEU A 131 0.55 7.26 4.83
N GLN A 132 1.48 7.52 5.76
CA GLN A 132 1.96 6.51 6.70
C GLN A 132 0.88 6.07 7.69
N MET A 133 -0.14 6.92 7.90
CA MET A 133 -1.26 6.64 8.79
C MET A 133 -2.35 5.78 8.13
N LYS A 134 -2.25 5.52 6.82
CA LYS A 134 -3.23 4.70 6.12
C LYS A 134 -3.14 3.24 6.58
N PRO A 135 -4.27 2.53 6.62
CA PRO A 135 -4.28 1.08 6.79
C PRO A 135 -3.29 0.41 5.85
N ALA A 136 -2.36 -0.37 6.40
CA ALA A 136 -1.31 -1.03 5.63
C ALA A 136 -1.26 -2.53 5.91
N LEU A 137 -1.08 -3.31 4.86
CA LEU A 137 -0.76 -4.74 4.91
C LEU A 137 0.63 -4.96 4.31
N LEU A 138 1.30 -6.02 4.74
CA LEU A 138 2.57 -6.47 4.19
C LEU A 138 2.43 -7.85 3.56
N ALA A 139 2.58 -7.93 2.24
CA ALA A 139 2.79 -9.18 1.52
C ALA A 139 4.29 -9.47 1.41
N VAL A 140 4.74 -10.52 2.09
CA VAL A 140 6.12 -11.00 2.03
C VAL A 140 6.22 -12.07 0.95
N ASN A 141 6.71 -11.68 -0.22
CA ASN A 141 6.68 -12.49 -1.43
C ASN A 141 7.94 -13.35 -1.59
N LYS A 142 7.82 -14.35 -2.48
CA LYS A 142 8.85 -15.35 -2.83
C LYS A 142 9.18 -16.35 -1.72
N MET A 143 8.15 -16.74 -0.97
CA MET A 143 8.27 -17.77 0.07
C MET A 143 8.57 -19.18 -0.48
N ASP A 144 8.47 -19.36 -1.80
CA ASP A 144 8.88 -20.58 -2.51
C ASP A 144 10.41 -20.77 -2.60
N LEU A 145 11.20 -19.75 -2.27
CA LEU A 145 12.65 -19.79 -2.39
C LEU A 145 13.32 -20.49 -1.18
N PRO A 146 14.51 -21.10 -1.38
CA PRO A 146 15.25 -21.69 -0.28
C PRO A 146 15.62 -20.64 0.78
N ASN A 147 15.60 -21.05 2.05
CA ASN A 147 15.85 -20.21 3.23
C ASN A 147 14.85 -19.07 3.44
N ALA A 148 13.72 -19.04 2.71
CA ALA A 148 12.70 -18.01 2.87
C ALA A 148 12.11 -17.99 4.30
N LEU A 149 11.88 -19.17 4.90
CA LEU A 149 11.35 -19.29 6.26
C LEU A 149 12.30 -18.67 7.31
N ASP A 150 13.60 -18.96 7.24
CA ASP A 150 14.58 -18.41 8.18
C ASP A 150 14.66 -16.88 8.06
N LYS A 151 14.71 -16.36 6.83
CA LYS A 151 14.67 -14.92 6.55
C LYS A 151 13.36 -14.27 7.00
N PHE A 152 12.25 -15.00 6.91
CA PHE A 152 10.95 -14.52 7.38
C PHE A 152 10.95 -14.38 8.91
N HIS A 153 11.49 -15.35 9.65
CA HIS A 153 11.66 -15.22 11.10
C HIS A 153 12.55 -14.03 11.48
N GLU A 154 13.66 -13.82 10.77
CA GLU A 154 14.53 -12.65 10.94
C GLU A 154 13.75 -11.34 10.70
N LEU A 155 13.01 -11.27 9.59
CA LEU A 155 12.16 -10.12 9.28
C LEU A 155 11.13 -9.84 10.38
N MET A 156 10.46 -10.88 10.88
CA MET A 156 9.47 -10.73 11.97
C MET A 156 10.13 -10.22 13.26
N SER A 157 11.33 -10.70 13.58
CA SER A 157 12.10 -10.18 14.72
C SER A 157 12.45 -8.70 14.55
N HIS A 158 12.88 -8.30 13.35
CA HIS A 158 13.17 -6.89 13.04
C HIS A 158 11.94 -5.99 13.11
N LEU A 159 10.78 -6.48 12.65
CA LEU A 159 9.51 -5.73 12.70
C LEU A 159 8.96 -5.59 14.11
N GLN A 160 9.25 -6.52 15.03
CA GLN A 160 8.87 -6.41 16.45
C GLN A 160 9.67 -5.34 17.19
N ASN A 161 10.91 -5.09 16.78
CA ASN A 161 11.74 -4.03 17.37
C ASN A 161 12.50 -3.22 16.32
N PRO A 162 11.81 -2.41 15.49
CA PRO A 162 12.44 -1.71 14.39
C PRO A 162 13.55 -0.76 14.88
N LYS A 163 13.31 -0.08 16.01
CA LYS A 163 14.24 0.90 16.61
C LYS A 163 15.62 0.30 16.90
N ALA A 164 15.68 -0.98 17.26
CA ALA A 164 16.95 -1.67 17.47
C ALA A 164 17.79 -1.80 16.20
N PHE A 165 17.21 -1.66 15.01
CA PHE A 165 17.89 -1.82 13.72
C PHE A 165 17.98 -0.51 12.92
N LEU A 166 17.22 0.53 13.28
CA LEU A 166 17.25 1.82 12.59
C LEU A 166 18.63 2.50 12.63
N HIS A 167 19.47 2.20 13.63
CA HIS A 167 20.83 2.74 13.72
C HIS A 167 21.76 2.25 12.60
N LEU A 168 21.37 1.20 11.86
CA LEU A 168 22.13 0.65 10.73
C LEU A 168 21.94 1.47 9.44
N PHE A 169 21.06 2.48 9.47
CA PHE A 169 20.71 3.31 8.32
C PHE A 169 21.34 4.69 8.44
N GLU A 170 21.59 5.32 7.29
CA GLU A 170 21.97 6.74 7.25
C GLU A 170 20.81 7.58 7.80
N LYS A 171 21.11 8.60 8.61
CA LYS A 171 20.09 9.42 9.29
C LYS A 171 19.00 9.95 8.36
N ASN A 172 19.34 10.28 7.11
CA ASN A 172 18.41 10.83 6.13
C ASN A 172 17.42 9.80 5.54
N THR A 173 17.67 8.51 5.77
CA THR A 173 16.84 7.39 5.28
C THR A 173 15.91 6.82 6.33
N ILE A 174 16.04 7.26 7.59
CA ILE A 174 15.21 6.82 8.70
C ILE A 174 13.91 7.64 8.67
N PRO A 175 12.74 6.97 8.64
CA PRO A 175 11.46 7.66 8.74
C PRO A 175 11.21 8.14 10.18
N GLU A 176 10.47 9.23 10.32
CA GLU A 176 10.01 9.75 11.62
C GLU A 176 9.07 8.75 12.31
N ARG A 177 8.29 8.00 11.52
CA ARG A 177 7.40 6.94 12.01
C ARG A 177 7.52 5.68 11.15
N THR A 178 7.43 4.52 11.79
CA THR A 178 7.32 3.24 11.09
C THR A 178 5.86 2.95 10.76
N VAL A 179 5.61 2.34 9.60
CA VAL A 179 4.27 1.84 9.27
C VAL A 179 3.93 0.65 10.17
N GLU A 180 2.74 0.68 10.75
CA GLU A 180 2.16 -0.46 11.46
C GLU A 180 1.33 -1.29 10.49
N PHE A 181 1.71 -2.55 10.32
CA PHE A 181 0.98 -3.48 9.46
C PHE A 181 -0.12 -4.18 10.25
N GLN A 182 -1.36 -4.09 9.76
CA GLN A 182 -2.50 -4.81 10.34
C GLN A 182 -2.34 -6.32 10.15
N HIS A 183 -1.77 -6.73 9.02
CA HIS A 183 -1.46 -8.11 8.70
C HIS A 183 -0.14 -8.20 7.94
N ILE A 184 0.63 -9.24 8.25
CA ILE A 184 1.85 -9.63 7.54
C ILE A 184 1.60 -11.03 6.97
N ILE A 185 1.52 -11.14 5.65
CA ILE A 185 1.10 -12.36 4.96
C ILE A 185 2.28 -12.89 4.13
N PRO A 186 2.83 -14.07 4.46
CA PRO A 186 3.79 -14.76 3.61
C PRO A 186 3.08 -15.30 2.36
N ILE A 187 3.62 -15.01 1.18
CA ILE A 187 3.05 -15.45 -0.10
C ILE A 187 4.12 -15.92 -1.08
N SER A 188 3.68 -16.68 -2.07
CA SER A 188 4.39 -16.81 -3.33
C SER A 188 3.46 -16.45 -4.49
N ALA A 189 3.74 -15.32 -5.14
CA ALA A 189 3.00 -14.90 -6.33
C ALA A 189 3.20 -15.86 -7.52
N VAL A 190 4.23 -16.70 -7.50
CA VAL A 190 4.50 -17.66 -8.59
C VAL A 190 3.72 -18.95 -8.38
N THR A 191 3.66 -19.47 -7.14
CA THR A 191 2.94 -20.72 -6.84
C THR A 191 1.45 -20.47 -6.52
N GLY A 192 1.08 -19.27 -6.09
CA GLY A 192 -0.25 -18.92 -5.58
C GLY A 192 -0.42 -19.18 -4.08
N GLU A 193 0.59 -19.72 -3.40
CA GLU A 193 0.53 -19.95 -1.95
C GLU A 193 0.36 -18.63 -1.18
N GLY A 194 -0.55 -18.64 -0.19
CA GLY A 194 -0.88 -17.48 0.64
C GLY A 194 -1.72 -16.40 -0.06
N VAL A 195 -2.00 -16.51 -1.36
CA VAL A 195 -2.72 -15.46 -2.12
C VAL A 195 -4.18 -15.34 -1.71
N GLU A 196 -4.88 -16.44 -1.44
CA GLU A 196 -6.28 -16.37 -0.95
C GLU A 196 -6.36 -15.81 0.48
N GLU A 197 -5.39 -16.11 1.34
CA GLU A 197 -5.29 -15.48 2.66
C GLU A 197 -5.08 -13.98 2.54
N LEU A 198 -4.18 -13.55 1.64
CA LEU A 198 -3.97 -12.14 1.34
C LEU A 198 -5.26 -11.45 0.88
N LYS A 199 -6.03 -12.04 -0.05
CA LYS A 199 -7.33 -11.50 -0.49
C LYS A 199 -8.28 -11.33 0.69
N ASN A 200 -8.38 -12.35 1.54
CA ASN A 200 -9.23 -12.29 2.73
C ASN A 200 -8.81 -11.19 3.72
N CYS A 201 -7.50 -11.01 3.94
CA CYS A 201 -6.97 -9.94 4.78
C CYS A 201 -7.22 -8.55 4.19
N ILE A 202 -7.04 -8.37 2.87
CA ILE A 202 -7.35 -7.12 2.16
C ILE A 202 -8.82 -6.75 2.40
N ARG A 203 -9.72 -7.70 2.16
CA ARG A 203 -11.16 -7.49 2.38
C ARG A 203 -11.50 -7.15 3.82
N LYS A 204 -11.07 -7.98 4.77
CA LYS A 204 -11.36 -7.78 6.21
C LYS A 204 -10.92 -6.40 6.68
N SER A 205 -9.74 -5.96 6.26
CA SER A 205 -9.23 -4.65 6.64
C SER A 205 -10.07 -3.54 5.98
N ILE A 206 -10.37 -3.58 4.68
CA ILE A 206 -11.20 -2.55 4.01
C ILE A 206 -12.61 -2.48 4.61
N ASP A 207 -13.26 -3.61 4.85
CA ASP A 207 -14.61 -3.69 5.44
C ASP A 207 -14.60 -3.16 6.89
N GLY A 208 -13.56 -3.48 7.67
CA GLY A 208 -13.37 -2.98 9.02
C GLY A 208 -13.27 -1.46 9.09
N HIS A 209 -12.49 -0.84 8.19
CA HIS A 209 -12.37 0.62 8.11
C HIS A 209 -13.66 1.29 7.65
N ALA A 210 -14.39 0.70 6.70
CA ALA A 210 -15.68 1.24 6.24
C ALA A 210 -16.73 1.27 7.36
N ASN A 211 -16.75 0.25 8.23
CA ASN A 211 -17.65 0.20 9.38
C ASN A 211 -17.28 1.26 10.42
N GLN A 212 -16.00 1.43 10.73
CA GLN A 212 -15.53 2.45 11.67
C GLN A 212 -15.85 3.89 11.20
N GLU A 213 -15.59 4.20 9.93
CA GLU A 213 -15.94 5.51 9.35
C GLU A 213 -17.44 5.80 9.44
N SER A 214 -18.28 4.78 9.18
CA SER A 214 -19.73 4.90 9.24
C SER A 214 -20.24 5.13 10.67
N GLU A 215 -19.69 4.40 11.64
CA GLU A 215 -20.03 4.55 13.06
C GLU A 215 -19.59 5.91 13.62
N GLU A 216 -18.39 6.38 13.27
CA GLU A 216 -17.91 7.71 13.66
C GLU A 216 -18.76 8.83 13.07
N TYR A 217 -19.15 8.70 11.80
CA TYR A 217 -20.05 9.64 11.16
C TYR A 217 -21.41 9.65 11.88
N HIS A 218 -21.99 8.47 12.16
CA HIS A 218 -23.26 8.36 12.87
C HIS A 218 -23.19 8.98 14.27
N LYS A 219 -22.12 8.70 15.04
CA LYS A 219 -21.89 9.32 16.35
C LYS A 219 -21.77 10.84 16.28
N LYS A 220 -21.06 11.37 15.27
CA LYS A 220 -20.97 12.83 15.04
C LYS A 220 -22.33 13.45 14.71
N GLN A 221 -23.16 12.79 13.89
CA GLN A 221 -24.52 13.26 13.60
C GLN A 221 -25.40 13.25 14.85
N LEU A 222 -25.37 12.19 15.66
CA LEU A 222 -26.10 12.12 16.93
C LEU A 222 -25.65 13.21 17.92
N LEU A 223 -24.34 13.45 18.02
CA LEU A 223 -23.80 14.50 18.89
C LEU A 223 -24.25 15.88 18.42
N ASN A 224 -24.25 16.14 17.11
CA ASN A 224 -24.71 17.41 16.55
C ASN A 224 -26.21 17.64 16.81
N LEU A 225 -27.04 16.59 16.73
CA LEU A 225 -28.46 16.65 17.07
C LEU A 225 -28.68 16.93 18.57
N TRP A 226 -27.91 16.26 19.43
CA TRP A 226 -27.93 16.53 20.88
C TRP A 226 -27.52 17.96 21.21
N ILE A 227 -26.52 18.50 20.52
CA ILE A 227 -26.08 19.88 20.70
C ILE A 227 -27.17 20.85 20.25
N SER A 228 -27.86 20.61 19.13
CA SER A 228 -28.96 21.47 18.67
C SER A 228 -30.17 21.47 19.61
N ASP A 229 -30.49 20.33 20.24
CA ASP A 229 -31.60 20.23 21.20
C ASP A 229 -31.26 20.84 22.57
N SER A 230 -29.98 21.07 22.86
CA SER A 230 -29.50 21.68 24.10
C SER A 230 -29.34 23.22 24.04
N VAL A 231 -29.60 23.84 22.89
CA VAL A 231 -29.68 25.31 22.77
C VAL A 231 -31.06 25.75 23.26
N PRO A 232 -31.17 26.57 24.33
CA PRO A 232 -32.46 27.08 24.78
C PRO A 232 -33.07 27.93 23.67
N TYR A 233 -34.31 27.63 23.28
CA TYR A 233 -35.11 28.47 22.41
C TYR A 233 -35.15 29.88 23.03
N SER A 234 -34.37 30.80 22.48
CA SER A 234 -34.43 32.21 22.88
C SER A 234 -35.67 32.78 22.21
N GLU A 235 -36.64 33.26 22.98
CA GLU A 235 -37.82 33.92 22.41
C GLU A 235 -37.37 35.04 21.45
N PRO A 236 -37.91 35.11 20.23
CA PRO A 236 -37.60 36.21 19.35
C PRO A 236 -38.13 37.52 19.94
N PRO A 237 -37.42 38.66 19.81
CA PRO A 237 -37.90 39.93 20.34
C PRO A 237 -39.24 40.31 19.72
N LEU A 238 -40.19 40.72 20.58
CA LEU A 238 -41.47 41.29 20.17
C LEU A 238 -41.25 42.45 19.18
N LYS A 239 -41.71 42.26 17.95
CA LYS A 239 -41.75 43.32 16.94
C LYS A 239 -42.81 44.34 17.34
N HIS A 240 -42.39 45.56 17.68
CA HIS A 240 -43.30 46.70 17.71
C HIS A 240 -43.90 46.91 16.32
N ALA A 241 -45.23 47.06 16.29
CA ALA A 241 -46.01 47.30 15.10
C ALA A 241 -45.55 48.59 14.40
N VAL A 242 -45.16 48.47 13.12
CA VAL A 242 -45.19 49.59 12.18
C VAL A 242 -45.99 49.13 10.97
N THR A 243 -47.06 49.88 10.74
CA THR A 243 -48.02 49.75 9.66
C THR A 243 -47.37 50.03 8.30
N SER A 244 -47.67 49.22 7.29
CA SER A 244 -47.59 49.66 5.89
C SER A 244 -48.57 48.87 5.01
N PRO A 245 -49.20 49.52 4.01
CA PRO A 245 -50.36 48.98 3.33
C PRO A 245 -50.00 48.04 2.17
N ARG A 246 -50.95 47.16 1.85
CA ARG A 246 -50.96 46.23 0.71
C ARG A 246 -50.56 46.88 -0.61
N LYS A 247 -49.91 46.12 -1.48
CA LYS A 247 -50.32 45.94 -2.88
C LYS A 247 -49.70 44.69 -3.53
N ASP A 248 -50.44 44.21 -4.50
CA ASP A 248 -50.47 42.86 -5.04
C ASP A 248 -49.33 42.49 -6.01
N ILE A 249 -49.13 41.17 -6.07
CA ILE A 249 -48.65 40.27 -7.14
C ILE A 249 -48.51 40.89 -8.54
N ILE A 250 -47.33 40.70 -9.17
CA ILE A 250 -47.09 39.84 -10.36
C ILE A 250 -45.74 39.13 -10.16
#